data_AF-A0A9E5IAG7-F1
#
_entry.id   AF-A0A9E5IAG7-F1
#
_cell.length_a   1.000
_cell.length_b   1.000
_cell.length_c   1.000
_cell.angle_alpha   90.00
_cell.angle_beta   90.00
_cell.angle_gamma   90.00
#
_symmetry.space_group_name_H-M   'P 1'
#
loop_
_entity.id
_entity.type
_entity.pdbx_description
1 polymer ?
#
loop_
_entity_poly.entity_id
_entity_poly.type
_entity_poly.pdbx_seq_one_letter_code
_entity_poly.pdbx_strand_id
1 'polypeptide(L)'
;MLSLGIGGMLLGLFWDTKHTPIAILENLCVSSAPLSFLDSMVFHANLFPMMHALMVVGGISAIPTLRLLRPDCRRLCSMLTQNILCSSWMLVGMTLGSTIFVQSIRSMNGISIDKMLGGMFTGMVWGMVVSVGLYRLFYITRDRLKLA
;
A
#
# COMPACT_ATOMS: atom_id res chain seq x y z
N MET A 1 -7.56 6.92 -8.05
CA MET A 1 -6.33 6.20 -7.68
C MET A 1 -6.60 5.20 -6.57
N LEU A 2 -7.13 5.62 -5.41
CA LEU A 2 -7.42 4.71 -4.30
C LEU A 2 -8.33 3.54 -4.72
N SER A 3 -9.42 3.80 -5.45
CA SER A 3 -10.33 2.73 -5.92
C SER A 3 -9.69 1.73 -6.88
N LEU A 4 -8.90 2.20 -7.85
CA LEU A 4 -8.14 1.34 -8.78
C LEU A 4 -7.02 0.57 -8.07
N GLY A 5 -6.38 1.18 -7.07
CA GLY A 5 -5.38 0.53 -6.22
C GLY A 5 -5.99 -0.55 -5.33
N ILE A 6 -7.14 -0.27 -4.71
CA ILE A 6 -7.92 -1.27 -3.93
C ILE A 6 -8.39 -2.41 -4.85
N GLY A 7 -8.89 -2.08 -6.05
CA GLY A 7 -9.30 -3.08 -7.04
C GLY A 7 -8.15 -3.99 -7.48
N GLY A 8 -6.98 -3.41 -7.78
CA GLY A 8 -5.76 -4.15 -8.10
C GLY A 8 -5.27 -5.02 -6.95
N MET A 9 -5.32 -4.50 -5.72
CA MET A 9 -4.98 -5.26 -4.51
C MET A 9 -5.92 -6.45 -4.31
N LEU A 10 -7.23 -6.26 -4.40
CA LEU A 10 -8.22 -7.35 -4.22
C LEU A 10 -8.09 -8.41 -5.31
N LEU A 11 -7.88 -8.00 -6.57
CA LEU A 11 -7.64 -8.94 -7.68
C LEU A 11 -6.35 -9.73 -7.49
N GLY A 12 -5.27 -9.08 -7.05
CA GLY A 12 -4.01 -9.77 -6.80
C GLY A 12 -4.05 -10.67 -5.58
N LEU A 13 -4.76 -10.27 -4.52
CA LEU A 13 -5.02 -11.13 -3.37
C LEU A 13 -5.86 -12.36 -3.77
N PHE A 14 -6.87 -12.19 -4.62
CA PHE A 14 -7.66 -13.31 -5.17
C PHE A 14 -6.78 -14.26 -6.00
N TRP A 15 -5.83 -13.73 -6.75
CA TRP A 15 -4.88 -14.55 -7.51
C TRP A 15 -3.89 -15.30 -6.60
N ASP A 16 -3.31 -14.60 -5.63
CA ASP A 16 -2.35 -15.18 -4.68
C ASP A 16 -3.02 -16.24 -3.80
N THR A 17 -4.25 -16.01 -3.32
CA THR A 17 -5.00 -17.02 -2.53
C THR A 17 -5.35 -18.28 -3.31
N LYS A 18 -5.41 -18.22 -4.65
CA LYS A 18 -5.53 -19.42 -5.48
C LYS A 18 -4.24 -20.24 -5.55
N HIS A 19 -3.07 -19.60 -5.44
CA HIS A 19 -1.77 -20.27 -5.56
C HIS A 19 -1.16 -20.65 -4.20
N THR A 20 -1.42 -19.88 -3.16
CA THR A 20 -0.99 -20.14 -1.79
C THR A 20 -2.22 -20.21 -0.87
N PRO A 21 -2.64 -21.41 -0.45
CA PRO A 21 -3.83 -21.56 0.39
C PRO A 21 -3.61 -20.94 1.78
N ILE A 22 -4.64 -20.24 2.25
CA ILE A 22 -4.63 -19.39 3.46
C ILE A 22 -4.26 -20.18 4.73
N ALA A 23 -4.52 -21.49 4.75
CA ALA A 23 -4.16 -22.38 5.86
C ALA A 23 -2.64 -22.52 6.09
N ILE A 24 -1.82 -22.36 5.05
CA ILE A 24 -0.35 -22.36 5.17
C ILE A 24 0.12 -21.02 5.77
N LEU A 25 -0.61 -19.94 5.49
CA LEU A 25 -0.34 -18.60 5.99
C LEU A 25 -0.50 -18.49 7.51
N GLU A 26 -1.56 -19.10 8.06
CA GLU A 26 -1.79 -19.12 9.51
C GLU A 26 -0.67 -19.86 10.23
N ASN A 27 -0.22 -21.00 9.70
CA ASN A 27 0.90 -21.75 10.28
C ASN A 27 2.24 -20.99 10.18
N LEU A 28 2.49 -20.28 9.08
CA LEU A 28 3.68 -19.45 8.92
C LEU A 28 3.65 -18.24 9.88
N CYS A 29 2.51 -17.57 10.03
CA CYS A 29 2.37 -16.42 10.93
C CYS A 29 2.40 -16.79 12.43
N VAL A 30 1.98 -18.00 12.80
CA VAL A 30 2.10 -18.51 14.19
C VAL A 30 3.53 -19.00 14.47
N SER A 31 4.17 -19.69 13.52
CA SER A 31 5.48 -20.33 13.72
C SER A 31 6.67 -19.40 13.51
N SER A 32 6.50 -18.25 12.85
CA SER A 32 7.58 -17.29 12.62
C SER A 32 7.96 -16.60 13.93
N ALA A 33 9.20 -16.82 14.40
CA ALA A 33 9.87 -16.07 15.47
C ALA A 33 9.70 -14.54 15.29
N PRO A 34 9.94 -13.67 16.29
CA PRO A 34 9.85 -12.23 16.11
C PRO A 34 10.91 -11.75 15.09
N LEU A 35 10.56 -11.81 13.81
CA LEU A 35 11.35 -11.26 12.72
C LEU A 35 11.37 -9.74 12.89
N SER A 36 12.52 -9.15 12.58
CA SER A 36 12.65 -7.70 12.54
C SER A 36 11.62 -7.10 11.57
N PHE A 37 11.25 -5.83 11.76
CA PHE A 37 10.27 -5.16 10.90
C PHE A 37 10.60 -5.28 9.40
N LEU A 38 11.89 -5.22 9.05
CA LEU A 38 12.40 -5.36 7.69
C LEU A 38 12.23 -6.79 7.16
N ASP A 39 12.58 -7.80 7.96
CA ASP A 39 12.44 -9.19 7.55
C ASP A 39 10.98 -9.61 7.40
N SER A 40 10.10 -9.08 8.27
CA SER A 40 8.64 -9.27 8.16
C SER A 40 8.09 -8.63 6.89
N MET A 41 8.59 -7.45 6.51
CA MET A 41 8.20 -6.76 5.29
C MET A 41 8.62 -7.52 4.03
N VAL A 42 9.87 -8.02 3.99
CA VAL A 42 10.39 -8.83 2.87
C VAL A 42 9.64 -10.15 2.77
N PHE A 43 9.36 -10.80 3.89
CA PHE A 43 8.57 -12.03 3.93
C PHE A 43 7.16 -11.82 3.37
N HIS A 44 6.46 -10.75 3.80
CA HIS A 44 5.13 -10.43 3.28
C HIS A 44 5.14 -10.09 1.79
N ALA A 45 6.16 -9.36 1.32
CA ALA A 45 6.30 -9.00 -0.08
C ALA A 45 6.54 -10.23 -0.99
N ASN A 46 7.30 -11.21 -0.50
CA ASN A 46 7.52 -12.48 -1.21
C ASN A 46 6.30 -13.39 -1.19
N LEU A 47 5.45 -13.27 -0.17
CA LEU A 47 4.26 -14.12 0.00
C LEU A 47 3.09 -13.68 -0.87
N PHE A 48 2.94 -12.36 -1.12
CA PHE A 48 1.86 -11.79 -1.93
C PHE A 48 2.37 -10.94 -3.10
N PRO A 49 3.12 -11.54 -4.04
CA PRO A 49 3.75 -10.79 -5.13
C PRO A 49 2.71 -10.23 -6.11
N MET A 50 1.62 -10.96 -6.40
CA MET A 50 0.61 -10.48 -7.35
C MET A 50 -0.25 -9.38 -6.76
N MET A 51 -0.54 -9.43 -5.46
CA MET A 51 -1.22 -8.34 -4.74
C MET A 51 -0.46 -7.01 -4.91
N HIS A 52 0.86 -7.02 -4.72
CA HIS A 52 1.68 -5.83 -4.88
C HIS A 52 1.82 -5.41 -6.35
N ALA A 53 2.06 -6.37 -7.26
CA ALA A 53 2.19 -6.09 -8.68
C ALA A 53 0.91 -5.47 -9.27
N LEU A 54 -0.26 -6.03 -8.97
CA LEU A 54 -1.53 -5.53 -9.47
C LEU A 54 -1.96 -4.22 -8.81
N MET A 55 -1.55 -3.96 -7.56
CA MET A 55 -1.72 -2.63 -6.97
C MET A 55 -0.88 -1.58 -7.70
N VAL A 56 0.39 -1.88 -8.03
CA VAL A 56 1.25 -0.96 -8.79
C VAL A 56 0.70 -0.73 -10.19
N VAL A 57 0.28 -1.78 -10.88
CA VAL A 57 -0.38 -1.68 -12.20
C VAL A 57 -1.70 -0.89 -12.10
N GLY A 58 -2.49 -1.09 -11.05
CA GLY A 58 -3.69 -0.31 -10.74
C GLY A 58 -3.39 1.18 -10.50
N GLY A 59 -2.28 1.47 -9.80
CA GLY A 59 -1.78 2.84 -9.59
C GLY A 59 -1.33 3.51 -10.89
N ILE A 60 -0.59 2.79 -11.73
CA ILE A 60 -0.08 3.31 -13.02
C ILE A 60 -1.22 3.49 -14.02
N SER A 61 -2.17 2.56 -14.09
CA SER A 61 -3.33 2.63 -15.00
C SER A 61 -4.28 3.79 -14.69
N ALA A 62 -4.21 4.38 -13.50
CA ALA A 62 -4.91 5.63 -13.20
C ALA A 62 -4.36 6.83 -14.01
N ILE A 63 -3.11 6.80 -14.48
CA ILE A 63 -2.50 7.85 -15.30
C ILE A 63 -3.21 8.00 -16.67
N PRO A 64 -3.33 6.95 -17.52
CA PRO A 64 -4.04 7.05 -18.79
C PRO A 64 -5.53 7.32 -18.59
N THR A 65 -6.14 6.76 -17.55
CA THR A 65 -7.55 7.02 -17.21
C THR A 65 -7.81 8.50 -16.93
N LEU A 66 -6.90 9.17 -16.23
CA LEU A 66 -6.98 10.61 -15.98
C LEU A 66 -6.68 11.46 -17.23
N ARG A 67 -5.83 10.98 -18.15
CA ARG A 67 -5.61 11.65 -19.44
C ARG A 67 -6.85 11.60 -20.33
N LEU A 68 -7.59 10.49 -20.31
CA LEU A 68 -8.84 10.34 -21.06
C LEU A 68 -9.93 11.28 -20.53
N LEU A 69 -9.97 11.51 -19.21
CA LEU A 69 -10.94 12.39 -18.56
C LEU A 69 -10.58 13.89 -18.60
N ARG A 70 -9.30 14.25 -18.73
CA ARG A 70 -8.82 15.64 -18.85
C ARG A 70 -7.64 15.74 -19.83
N PRO A 71 -7.90 15.95 -21.13
CA PRO A 71 -6.85 16.01 -22.16
C PRO A 71 -5.94 17.27 -22.06
N ASP A 72 -6.39 18.37 -21.45
CA ASP A 72 -5.70 19.68 -21.51
C ASP A 72 -4.63 19.95 -20.44
N CYS A 73 -4.22 18.97 -19.63
CA CYS A 73 -3.35 19.25 -18.47
C CYS A 73 -1.85 19.05 -18.77
N ARG A 74 -1.15 20.14 -19.12
CA ARG A 74 0.30 20.22 -19.44
C ARG A 74 1.27 19.83 -18.28
N ARG A 75 0.78 19.51 -17.08
CA ARG A 75 1.58 19.19 -15.87
C ARG A 75 1.83 17.69 -15.69
N LEU A 76 2.35 17.03 -16.73
CA LEU A 76 2.57 15.59 -16.74
C LEU A 76 3.58 15.13 -15.66
N CYS A 77 4.70 15.84 -15.48
CA CYS A 77 5.68 15.51 -14.45
C CYS A 77 5.10 15.61 -13.04
N SER A 78 4.33 16.66 -12.73
CA SER A 78 3.73 16.82 -11.40
C SER A 78 2.75 15.69 -11.07
N MET A 79 1.96 15.26 -12.05
CA MET A 79 1.01 14.14 -11.90
C MET A 79 1.74 12.80 -11.78
N LEU A 80 2.81 12.58 -12.56
CA LEU A 80 3.60 11.36 -12.51
C LEU A 80 4.30 11.21 -11.15
N THR A 81 4.98 12.26 -10.69
CA THR A 81 5.68 12.24 -9.40
C THR A 81 4.71 12.06 -8.25
N GLN A 82 3.54 12.71 -8.30
CA GLN A 82 2.50 12.52 -7.28
C GLN A 82 1.95 11.09 -7.30
N ASN A 83 1.71 10.49 -8.46
CA ASN A 83 1.23 9.12 -8.57
C ASN A 83 2.24 8.09 -8.11
N ILE A 84 3.52 8.30 -8.43
CA ILE A 84 4.62 7.45 -7.93
C ILE A 84 4.70 7.57 -6.41
N LEU A 85 4.78 8.79 -5.86
CA LEU A 85 4.84 9.00 -4.41
C LEU A 85 3.63 8.44 -3.68
N CYS A 86 2.43 8.55 -4.26
CA CYS A 86 1.21 8.03 -3.67
C CYS A 86 1.19 6.49 -3.72
N SER A 87 1.63 5.90 -4.83
CA SER A 87 1.75 4.44 -4.99
C SER A 87 2.81 3.85 -4.05
N SER A 88 3.97 4.49 -3.91
CA SER A 88 5.03 4.07 -2.98
C SER A 88 4.53 4.10 -1.55
N TRP A 89 3.84 5.18 -1.19
CA TRP A 89 3.39 5.36 0.17
C TRP A 89 2.15 4.51 0.51
N MET A 90 1.32 4.16 -0.48
CA MET A 90 0.32 3.10 -0.34
C MET A 90 0.97 1.75 -0.05
N LEU A 91 2.05 1.40 -0.76
CA LEU A 91 2.78 0.15 -0.55
C LEU A 91 3.39 0.09 0.85
N VAL A 92 4.10 1.15 1.25
CA VAL A 92 4.66 1.31 2.61
C VAL A 92 3.55 1.24 3.66
N GLY A 93 2.44 1.96 3.45
CA GLY A 93 1.30 2.00 4.35
C GLY A 93 0.65 0.63 4.55
N MET A 94 0.43 -0.13 3.48
CA MET A 94 -0.10 -1.50 3.58
C MET A 94 0.84 -2.43 4.32
N THR A 95 2.14 -2.40 4.00
CA THR A 95 3.13 -3.23 4.68
C THR A 95 3.23 -2.90 6.17
N LEU A 96 3.35 -1.62 6.52
CA LEU A 96 3.39 -1.18 7.93
C LEU A 96 2.08 -1.52 8.64
N GLY A 97 0.95 -1.24 8.00
CA GLY A 97 -0.38 -1.58 8.49
C GLY A 97 -0.50 -3.06 8.81
N SER A 98 -0.11 -3.94 7.90
CA SER A 98 -0.12 -5.39 8.13
C SER A 98 0.81 -5.80 9.29
N THR A 99 2.03 -5.27 9.37
CA THR A 99 3.00 -5.66 10.41
C THR A 99 2.58 -5.22 11.81
N ILE A 100 2.11 -3.97 11.96
CA ILE A 100 1.64 -3.42 13.24
C ILE A 100 0.39 -4.17 13.68
N PHE A 101 -0.50 -4.49 12.75
CA PHE A 101 -1.74 -5.18 13.07
C PHE A 101 -1.52 -6.65 13.41
N VAL A 102 -0.61 -7.36 12.72
CA VAL A 102 -0.22 -8.74 13.05
C VAL A 102 0.44 -8.81 14.44
N GLN A 103 1.29 -7.84 14.79
CA GLN A 103 1.83 -7.73 16.15
C GLN A 103 0.73 -7.50 17.19
N SER A 104 -0.27 -6.66 16.88
CA SER A 104 -1.41 -6.38 17.75
C SER A 104 -2.36 -7.59 17.89
N ILE A 105 -2.55 -8.38 16.83
CA ILE A 105 -3.36 -9.61 16.84
C ILE A 105 -2.67 -10.74 17.61
N ARG A 106 -1.33 -10.88 17.51
CA ARG A 106 -0.57 -11.84 18.33
C ARG A 106 -0.79 -11.61 19.82
N SER A 107 -0.99 -10.36 20.23
CA SER A 107 -1.33 -10.02 21.63
C SER A 107 -2.74 -10.45 22.05
N MET A 108 -3.64 -10.76 21.10
CA MET A 108 -5.08 -10.97 21.35
C MET A 108 -5.57 -12.40 21.04
N ASN A 109 -4.68 -13.37 20.84
CA ASN A 109 -5.00 -14.81 20.70
C ASN A 109 -6.14 -15.12 19.70
N GLY A 110 -6.07 -14.58 18.48
CA GLY A 110 -7.01 -14.97 17.43
C GLY A 110 -6.66 -14.41 16.06
N ILE A 111 -6.11 -15.26 15.20
CA ILE A 111 -5.86 -14.90 13.79
C ILE A 111 -7.21 -14.89 13.09
N SER A 112 -7.61 -13.72 12.60
CA SER A 112 -8.86 -13.52 11.86
C SER A 112 -8.52 -12.73 10.60
N ILE A 113 -8.84 -13.31 9.44
CA ILE A 113 -8.55 -12.76 8.10
C ILE A 113 -9.12 -11.35 7.96
N ASP A 114 -10.33 -11.12 8.49
CA ASP A 114 -11.02 -9.83 8.46
C ASP A 114 -10.21 -8.72 9.14
N LYS A 115 -9.49 -9.08 10.21
CA LYS A 115 -8.65 -8.14 10.96
C LYS A 115 -7.33 -7.86 10.23
N MET A 116 -6.74 -8.85 9.58
CA MET A 116 -5.56 -8.64 8.72
C MET A 116 -5.90 -7.73 7.53
N LEU A 117 -7.02 -8.00 6.86
CA LEU A 117 -7.51 -7.19 5.74
C LEU A 117 -7.81 -5.75 6.19
N GLY A 118 -8.42 -5.59 7.37
CA GLY A 118 -8.66 -4.28 7.99
C GLY A 118 -7.38 -3.50 8.27
N GLY A 119 -6.32 -4.16 8.76
CA GLY A 119 -4.99 -3.55 8.96
C GLY A 119 -4.36 -3.07 7.66
N MET A 120 -4.46 -3.86 6.59
CA MET A 120 -3.95 -3.51 5.26
C MET A 120 -4.71 -2.32 4.67
N PHE A 121 -6.03 -2.30 4.78
CA PHE A 121 -6.86 -1.20 4.27
C PHE A 121 -6.60 0.09 5.04
N THR A 122 -6.54 0.01 6.38
CA THR A 122 -6.24 1.16 7.24
C THR A 122 -4.85 1.71 6.94
N GLY A 123 -3.86 0.83 6.77
CA GLY A 123 -2.49 1.21 6.37
C GLY A 123 -2.43 1.90 5.01
N MET A 124 -3.18 1.41 4.02
CA MET A 124 -3.28 2.04 2.71
C MET A 124 -3.87 3.46 2.79
N VAL A 125 -4.97 3.64 3.53
CA VAL A 125 -5.65 4.93 3.67
C VAL A 125 -4.76 5.94 4.39
N TRP A 126 -4.19 5.57 5.54
CA TRP A 126 -3.26 6.42 6.28
C TRP A 126 -1.99 6.71 5.49
N GLY A 127 -1.54 5.75 4.70
CA GLY A 127 -0.49 5.96 3.74
C GLY A 127 -0.82 7.13 2.79
N MET A 128 -1.97 7.07 2.11
CA MET A 128 -2.35 8.14 1.20
C MET A 128 -2.42 9.51 1.87
N VAL A 129 -2.92 9.58 3.12
CA VAL A 129 -2.97 10.83 3.91
C VAL A 129 -1.57 11.41 4.14
N VAL A 130 -0.61 10.58 4.57
CA VAL A 130 0.76 11.05 4.83
C VAL A 130 1.46 11.46 3.53
N SER A 131 1.24 10.75 2.42
CA SER A 131 1.80 11.12 1.11
C SER A 131 1.35 12.51 0.66
N VAL A 132 0.04 12.80 0.79
CA VAL A 132 -0.52 14.13 0.47
C VAL A 132 -0.03 15.19 1.47
N GLY A 133 0.09 14.83 2.75
CA GLY A 133 0.62 15.68 3.81
C GLY A 133 2.06 16.11 3.53
N LEU A 134 2.95 15.17 3.21
CA LEU A 134 4.34 15.43 2.84
C LEU A 134 4.46 16.28 1.59
N TYR A 135 3.65 16.00 0.57
CA TYR A 135 3.63 16.80 -0.65
C TYR A 135 3.23 18.26 -0.35
N ARG A 136 2.17 18.48 0.43
CA ARG A 136 1.76 19.83 0.83
C ARG A 136 2.82 20.52 1.70
N LEU A 137 3.39 19.80 2.66
CA LEU A 137 4.43 20.33 3.54
C LEU A 137 5.63 20.79 2.72
N PHE A 138 6.10 19.97 1.76
CA PHE A 138 7.22 20.32 0.89
C PHE A 138 6.98 21.64 0.13
N TYR A 139 5.80 21.82 -0.47
CA TYR A 139 5.49 23.07 -1.18
C TYR A 139 5.38 24.26 -0.23
N ILE A 140 4.75 24.08 0.93
CA ILE A 140 4.67 25.14 1.96
C ILE A 140 6.07 25.56 2.40
N THR A 141 6.96 24.61 2.70
CA THR A 141 8.33 24.90 3.14
C THR A 141 9.14 25.56 2.03
N ARG A 142 9.01 25.09 0.79
CA ARG A 142 9.70 25.68 -0.37
C ARG A 142 9.24 27.11 -0.66
N ASP A 143 7.94 27.37 -0.58
CA ASP A 143 7.40 28.69 -0.83
C ASP A 143 7.77 29.66 0.32
N ARG A 144 7.85 29.17 1.56
CA ARG A 144 8.39 29.92 2.71
C ARG A 144 9.88 30.25 2.54
N LEU A 145 10.70 29.30 2.05
CA LEU A 145 12.12 29.50 1.80
C LEU A 145 12.43 30.45 0.63
N LYS A 146 11.50 30.65 -0.30
CA LYS A 146 11.66 31.63 -1.40
C LYS A 146 11.29 33.06 -1.00
N LEU A 147 10.60 33.24 0.13
CA LEU A 147 10.17 34.53 0.65
C LEU A 147 11.07 35.04 1.79
N ALA A 148 12.03 34.23 2.23
CA ALA A 148 13.06 34.57 3.22
C ALA A 148 14.37 34.90 2.50
#